data_AF-A0A534ZY79-F1
#
_entry.id   AF-A0A534ZY79-F1
#
_cell.length_a   1.000
_cell.length_b   1.000
_cell.length_c   1.000
_cell.angle_alpha   90.00
_cell.angle_beta   90.00
_cell.angle_gamma   90.00
#
_symmetry.space_group_name_H-M   'P 1'
#
loop_
_entity.id
_entity.type
_entity.pdbx_description
1 polymer ?
#
loop_
_entity_poly.entity_id
_entity_poly.type
_entity_poly.pdbx_seq_one_letter_code
_entity_poly.pdbx_strand_id
1 'polypeptide(L)'
;MQTHVHSGALFGIDALPPDALVSAVHEETEGNPFFVTEVVRLLASDGRLERADDVRSWTFAIPQGVREVLGRRLDRLSPDCNQVLTMASVIGREFSLESLGRVSNVPRVRL
;
A
#
# COMPACT_ATOMS: atom_id res chain seq x y z
N MET A 1 -34.35 -33.00 8.55
CA MET A 1 -33.91 -33.22 7.15
C MET A 1 -33.08 -32.01 6.77
N GLN A 2 -31.76 -32.12 6.90
CA GLN A 2 -30.82 -31.07 6.52
C GLN A 2 -30.67 -31.11 5.00
N THR A 3 -31.00 -30.02 4.31
CA THR A 3 -30.65 -29.87 2.91
C THR A 3 -29.45 -28.93 2.85
N HIS A 4 -28.27 -29.54 2.84
CA HIS A 4 -27.05 -28.92 2.35
C HIS A 4 -27.34 -28.31 0.97
N VAL A 5 -27.30 -26.98 0.87
CA VAL A 5 -27.09 -26.29 -0.41
C VAL A 5 -25.61 -25.91 -0.50
N HIS A 6 -24.78 -26.90 -0.81
CA HIS A 6 -23.55 -26.62 -1.53
C HIS A 6 -23.92 -26.57 -3.01
N SER A 7 -24.04 -25.36 -3.58
CA SER A 7 -24.23 -25.20 -5.02
C SER A 7 -23.48 -23.96 -5.48
N GLY A 8 -22.62 -24.17 -6.46
CA GLY A 8 -21.59 -23.25 -6.89
C GLY A 8 -22.13 -21.95 -7.48
N ALA A 9 -21.36 -20.90 -7.27
CA ALA A 9 -21.09 -19.92 -8.30
C ALA A 9 -19.66 -19.44 -8.09
N LEU A 10 -18.81 -19.79 -9.05
CA LEU A 10 -17.53 -19.14 -9.31
C LEU A 10 -17.75 -17.64 -9.19
N PHE A 11 -16.93 -16.95 -8.39
CA PHE A 11 -17.00 -15.49 -8.17
C PHE A 11 -17.34 -14.78 -9.49
N GLY A 12 -18.61 -14.38 -9.60
CA GLY A 12 -19.12 -13.72 -10.77
C GLY A 12 -18.46 -12.36 -10.85
N ILE A 13 -17.99 -12.03 -12.04
CA ILE A 13 -17.60 -10.68 -12.46
C ILE A 13 -18.79 -9.69 -12.39
N ASP A 14 -19.95 -10.15 -11.91
CA ASP A 14 -21.24 -9.47 -11.83
C ASP A 14 -21.64 -9.01 -10.41
N ALA A 15 -20.83 -9.30 -9.38
CA ALA A 15 -21.03 -8.73 -8.05
C ALA A 15 -20.11 -7.51 -7.87
N LEU A 16 -20.71 -6.32 -7.75
CA LEU A 16 -19.98 -5.11 -7.40
C LEU A 16 -19.33 -5.28 -6.01
N PRO A 17 -18.05 -4.90 -5.85
CA PRO A 17 -17.40 -4.92 -4.55
C PRO A 17 -18.15 -3.98 -3.58
N PRO A 18 -18.20 -4.29 -2.27
CA PRO A 18 -18.79 -3.39 -1.30
C PRO A 18 -18.13 -2.01 -1.32
N ASP A 19 -18.93 -0.94 -1.19
CA ASP A 19 -18.42 0.44 -1.23
C ASP A 19 -17.31 0.68 -0.20
N ALA A 20 -17.40 0.07 0.98
CA ALA A 20 -16.36 0.16 2.01
C ALA A 20 -15.00 -0.39 1.53
N LEU A 21 -14.98 -1.48 0.77
CA LEU A 21 -13.75 -2.03 0.17
C LEU A 21 -13.21 -1.07 -0.89
N VAL A 22 -14.08 -0.53 -1.75
CA VAL A 22 -13.67 0.43 -2.78
C VAL A 22 -13.06 1.69 -2.15
N SER A 23 -13.70 2.27 -1.14
CA SER A 23 -13.20 3.42 -0.40
C SER A 23 -11.88 3.13 0.30
N ALA A 24 -11.74 2.01 0.99
CA ALA A 24 -10.49 1.66 1.69
C ALA A 24 -9.31 1.46 0.71
N VAL A 25 -9.54 0.78 -0.41
CA VAL A 25 -8.52 0.62 -1.46
C VAL A 25 -8.17 1.98 -2.07
N HIS A 26 -9.17 2.83 -2.33
CA HIS A 26 -8.93 4.17 -2.88
C HIS A 26 -8.13 5.06 -1.91
N GLU A 27 -8.47 5.07 -0.62
CA GLU A 27 -7.76 5.83 0.42
C GLU A 27 -6.31 5.36 0.58
N GLU A 28 -6.08 4.04 0.62
CA GLU A 28 -4.72 3.49 0.80
C GLU A 28 -3.83 3.74 -0.42
N THR A 29 -4.42 3.72 -1.61
CA THR A 29 -3.67 3.79 -2.88
C THR A 29 -3.63 5.19 -3.48
N GLU A 30 -4.39 6.12 -2.90
CA GLU A 30 -4.65 7.47 -3.42
C GLU A 30 -5.08 7.46 -4.91
N GLY A 31 -5.74 6.39 -5.34
CA GLY A 31 -6.18 6.18 -6.72
C GLY A 31 -5.06 5.84 -7.72
N ASN A 32 -3.85 5.51 -7.26
CA ASN A 32 -2.76 5.09 -8.14
C ASN A 32 -3.08 3.72 -8.77
N PRO A 33 -3.27 3.61 -10.11
CA PRO A 33 -3.74 2.37 -10.75
C PRO A 33 -2.81 1.16 -10.53
N PHE A 34 -1.50 1.40 -10.45
CA PHE A 34 -0.53 0.35 -10.16
C PHE A 34 -0.71 -0.15 -8.72
N PHE A 35 -0.84 0.78 -7.77
CA PHE A 35 -0.99 0.43 -6.36
C PHE A 35 -2.36 -0.24 -6.08
N VAL A 36 -3.44 0.24 -6.70
CA VAL A 36 -4.76 -0.42 -6.68
C VAL A 36 -4.65 -1.88 -7.10
N THR A 37 -3.98 -2.14 -8.24
CA THR A 37 -3.81 -3.51 -8.75
C THR A 37 -3.05 -4.39 -7.76
N GLU A 38 -1.99 -3.86 -7.16
CA GLU A 38 -1.16 -4.60 -6.20
C GLU A 38 -1.88 -4.85 -4.87
N VAL A 39 -2.64 -3.89 -4.36
CA VAL A 39 -3.47 -4.07 -3.16
C VAL A 39 -4.55 -5.10 -3.39
N VAL A 40 -5.25 -5.04 -4.53
CA VAL A 40 -6.28 -6.04 -4.88
C VAL A 40 -5.68 -7.44 -5.00
N ARG A 41 -4.51 -7.59 -5.63
CA ARG A 41 -3.80 -8.87 -5.71
C ARG A 41 -3.42 -9.41 -4.34
N LEU A 42 -2.91 -8.55 -3.45
CA LEU A 42 -2.56 -8.92 -2.08
C LEU A 42 -3.80 -9.38 -1.28
N LEU A 43 -4.91 -8.64 -1.39
CA LEU A 43 -6.16 -9.01 -0.72
C LEU A 43 -6.75 -10.32 -1.28
N ALA A 44 -6.59 -10.56 -2.59
CA ALA A 44 -7.00 -11.81 -3.22
C ALA A 44 -6.16 -13.00 -2.72
N SER A 45 -4.84 -12.85 -2.65
CA SER A 45 -3.95 -13.93 -2.19
C SER A 45 -4.19 -14.30 -0.72
N ASP A 46 -4.58 -13.32 0.11
CA ASP A 46 -4.88 -13.52 1.52
C ASP A 46 -6.33 -14.03 1.76
N GLY A 47 -7.15 -14.17 0.71
CA GLY A 47 -8.57 -14.52 0.83
C GLY A 47 -9.40 -13.47 1.58
N ARG A 48 -8.96 -12.20 1.56
CA ARG A 48 -9.58 -11.08 2.29
C ARG A 48 -10.65 -10.36 1.48
N LEU A 49 -10.64 -10.51 0.15
CA LEU A 49 -11.71 -10.01 -0.72
C LEU A 49 -13.08 -10.60 -0.37
N GLU A 50 -13.11 -11.84 0.13
CA GLU A 50 -14.35 -12.54 0.51
C GLU A 50 -14.83 -12.17 1.92
N ARG A 51 -14.00 -11.46 2.72
CA ARG A 51 -14.29 -11.05 4.11
C ARG A 51 -14.32 -9.53 4.24
N ALA A 52 -15.06 -8.88 3.34
CA ALA A 52 -15.20 -7.43 3.29
C ALA A 52 -15.94 -6.83 4.52
N ASP A 53 -16.53 -7.65 5.37
CA ASP A 53 -17.24 -7.19 6.58
C ASP A 53 -16.29 -6.59 7.65
N ASP A 54 -14.98 -6.81 7.53
CA ASP A 54 -13.97 -6.31 8.48
C ASP A 54 -12.87 -5.46 7.82
N VAL A 55 -13.26 -4.61 6.87
CA VAL A 55 -12.36 -3.67 6.18
C VAL A 55 -11.60 -2.77 7.16
N ARG A 56 -12.18 -2.46 8.34
CA ARG A 56 -11.54 -1.61 9.35
C ARG A 56 -10.38 -2.28 10.10
N SER A 57 -10.34 -3.61 10.18
CA SER A 57 -9.21 -4.34 10.75
C SER A 57 -8.07 -4.53 9.75
N TRP A 58 -8.19 -4.02 8.52
CA TRP A 58 -7.19 -4.25 7.50
C TRP A 58 -5.93 -3.44 7.75
N THR A 59 -4.87 -4.14 8.17
CA THR A 59 -3.51 -3.62 8.02
C THR A 59 -3.06 -3.90 6.59
N PHE A 60 -2.83 -2.86 5.80
CA PHE A 60 -2.24 -2.99 4.48
C PHE A 60 -0.73 -3.20 4.64
N ALA A 61 -0.29 -4.44 4.46
CA ALA A 61 1.13 -4.68 4.24
C ALA A 61 1.53 -4.07 2.89
N ILE A 62 2.76 -3.57 2.78
CA ILE A 62 3.28 -3.05 1.50
C ILE A 62 3.31 -4.19 0.48
N PRO A 63 2.56 -4.11 -0.65
CA PRO A 63 2.55 -5.16 -1.65
C PRO A 63 3.94 -5.40 -2.26
N GLN A 64 4.21 -6.64 -2.66
CA GLN A 64 5.51 -7.02 -3.20
C GLN A 64 5.92 -6.19 -4.42
N GLY A 65 5.02 -5.97 -5.39
CA GLY A 65 5.36 -5.18 -6.57
C GLY A 65 5.66 -3.72 -6.24
N VAL A 66 4.98 -3.14 -5.25
CA VAL A 66 5.29 -1.79 -4.76
C VAL A 66 6.68 -1.74 -4.14
N ARG A 67 7.03 -2.74 -3.32
CA ARG A 67 8.38 -2.86 -2.72
C ARG A 67 9.45 -2.99 -3.80
N GLU A 68 9.23 -3.82 -4.82
CA GLU A 68 10.18 -4.02 -5.91
C GLU A 68 10.39 -2.75 -6.75
N VAL A 69 9.30 -2.06 -7.09
CA VAL A 69 9.37 -0.81 -7.85
C VAL A 69 10.08 0.29 -7.06
N LEU A 70 9.76 0.45 -5.78
CA LEU A 70 10.44 1.41 -4.91
C LEU A 70 11.92 1.04 -4.75
N GLY A 71 12.24 -0.23 -4.52
CA GLY A 71 13.62 -0.72 -4.43
C GLY A 71 14.45 -0.33 -5.65
N ARG A 72 13.96 -0.64 -6.87
CA ARG A 72 14.64 -0.25 -8.11
C ARG A 72 14.80 1.26 -8.29
N ARG A 73 13.88 2.07 -7.76
CA ARG A 73 13.99 3.53 -7.79
C ARG A 73 15.08 4.01 -6.83
N LEU A 74 15.11 3.47 -5.61
CA LEU A 74 16.12 3.79 -4.60
C LEU A 74 17.52 3.33 -5.03
N ASP A 75 17.65 2.17 -5.68
CA ASP A 75 18.92 1.65 -6.19
C ASP A 75 19.59 2.56 -7.24
N ARG A 76 18.80 3.42 -7.89
CA ARG A 76 19.29 4.39 -8.89
C ARG A 76 19.71 5.73 -8.27
N LEU A 77 19.43 5.94 -6.99
CA LEU A 77 19.81 7.16 -6.27
C LEU A 77 21.22 7.03 -5.69
N SER A 78 21.86 8.18 -5.43
CA SER A 78 23.15 8.19 -4.76
C SER A 78 23.00 7.70 -3.30
N PRO A 79 24.09 7.20 -2.69
CA PRO A 79 24.09 6.82 -1.28
C PRO A 79 23.62 7.96 -0.36
N ASP A 80 24.07 9.19 -0.60
CA ASP A 80 23.67 10.38 0.16
C ASP A 80 22.16 10.61 0.09
N CYS A 81 21.56 10.47 -1.10
CA CYS A 81 20.12 10.66 -1.29
C CYS A 81 19.31 9.59 -0.57
N ASN A 82 19.73 8.32 -0.66
CA ASN A 82 19.11 7.22 0.08
C ASN A 82 19.22 7.41 1.60
N GLN A 83 20.33 7.97 2.08
CA GLN A 83 20.49 8.29 3.50
C GLN A 83 19.48 9.35 3.94
N VAL A 84 19.32 10.44 3.16
CA VAL A 84 18.33 11.48 3.43
C VAL A 84 16.91 10.93 3.43
N LEU A 85 16.54 10.11 2.45
CA LEU A 85 15.21 9.48 2.37
C LEU A 85 14.95 8.54 3.55
N THR A 86 15.97 7.84 4.05
CA THR A 86 15.86 6.98 5.24
C THR A 86 15.62 7.81 6.50
N MET A 87 16.25 8.96 6.64
CA MET A 87 16.01 9.87 7.77
C MET A 87 14.65 10.57 7.65
N ALA A 88 14.21 10.88 6.44
CA ALA A 88 12.89 11.44 6.19
C ALA A 88 11.76 10.47 6.56
N SER A 89 11.91 9.18 6.23
CA SER A 89 10.86 8.16 6.41
C SER A 89 10.46 7.95 7.88
N VAL A 90 11.34 8.24 8.83
CA VAL A 90 11.06 8.14 10.27
C VAL A 90 10.41 9.41 10.86
N ILE A 91 10.48 10.56 10.17
CA ILE A 91 9.86 11.80 10.64
C ILE A 91 8.34 11.75 10.43
N GLY A 92 7.91 11.25 9.26
CA GLY A 92 6.49 11.12 8.92
C GLY A 92 6.22 11.39 7.44
N ARG A 93 4.93 11.39 7.07
CA ARG A 93 4.47 11.63 5.67
C ARG A 93 4.74 13.06 5.19
N GLU A 94 4.64 14.03 6.08
CA GLU A 94 4.89 15.44 5.80
C GLU A 94 5.86 16.01 6.84
N PHE A 95 6.87 16.74 6.39
CA PHE A 95 7.87 17.35 7.26
C PHE A 95 8.49 18.59 6.61
N SER A 96 9.05 19.48 7.43
CA SER A 96 9.80 20.63 6.94
C SER A 96 11.26 20.27 6.63
N LEU A 97 11.85 20.95 5.64
CA LEU A 97 13.30 20.82 5.36
C LEU A 97 14.16 21.20 6.57
N GLU A 98 13.67 22.08 7.44
CA GLU A 98 14.34 22.40 8.70
C GLU A 98 14.41 21.17 9.63
N SER A 99 13.30 20.45 9.79
CA SER A 99 13.24 19.24 10.62
C SER A 99 14.16 18.17 10.07
N LEU A 100 14.13 17.95 8.75
CA LEU A 100 15.04 17.01 8.08
C LEU A 100 16.50 17.43 8.22
N GLY A 101 16.82 18.73 8.09
CA GLY A 101 18.17 19.25 8.27
C GLY A 101 18.73 19.11 9.69
N ARG A 102 17.87 19.00 10.71
CA ARG A 102 18.30 18.75 12.10
C ARG A 102 18.69 17.29 12.35
N VAL A 103 18.04 16.35 11.68
CA VAL A 103 18.32 14.90 11.82
C VAL A 103 19.30 14.38 10.77
N SER A 104 19.42 15.07 9.63
CA SER A 104 20.36 14.73 8.57
C SER A 104 21.72 15.37 8.81
N ASN A 105 22.77 14.56 8.83
CA ASN A 105 24.16 15.05 8.90
C ASN A 105 24.66 15.52 7.51
N VAL A 106 23.76 15.98 6.65
CA VAL A 106 24.05 16.37 5.27
C VAL A 106 24.21 17.90 5.22
N PRO A 107 25.33 18.43 4.68
CA PRO A 107 25.55 19.87 4.61
C PRO A 107 24.43 20.57 3.82
N ARG A 108 23.91 21.68 4.36
CA ARG A 108 22.81 22.51 3.77
C ARG A 108 23.02 22.97 2.32
N VAL A 109 24.22 22.79 1.74
CA VAL A 109 24.61 23.28 0.40
C VAL A 109 24.19 22.34 -0.74
N ARG A 110 23.56 21.19 -0.44
CA ARG A 110 23.12 20.18 -1.44
C ARG A 110 21.61 19.87 -1.45
N LEU A 111 20.80 20.56 -0.64
CA LEU A 111 19.32 20.51 -0.72
C LEU A 111 18.83 21.73 -1.50
#